data_AF-A0AAJ6TKA2-F1
#
_entry.id   AF-A0AAJ6TKA2-F1
#
_cell.length_a   1.000
_cell.length_b   1.000
_cell.length_c   1.000
_cell.angle_alpha   90.00
_cell.angle_beta   90.00
_cell.angle_gamma   90.00
#
_symmetry.space_group_name_H-M   'P 1'
#
loop_
_entity.id
_entity.type
_entity.pdbx_description
1 polymer ?
#
loop_
_entity_poly.entity_id
_entity_poly.type
_entity_poly.pdbx_seq_one_letter_code
_entity_poly.pdbx_strand_id
1 'polypeptide(L)'
;MHLHFYLSFLLPLLLLPSAISVYFQLSQFNDTNMYYQGDAVPFGGHIEFNLVDYINRVGWATYPEKVRLWDSRSGQLSDFTSHFSFSINTLGAPKYGHGIAFFLAPVGFQIPPNSAGGFLGLFNTTTMKSPQSQIVSVEFDSYPNYGWDPKVGHVGINNNSISSALYTPWNASFHSGDTAEAWITYNSTDRNLSVFWEYQTTSDPRENSSLFYIIDLSKFLPEWITVGFSAATGSNVEQQRLLSWEFNSSLNVEEMKGNKSNKSRIIIGVLVSVLVLIAGVTTAFVILWRRKQMMTRKGAADTMNVTSINEDLERGAGPRRFSYDDLVSATNNFSDQRKLGEGGFGAVYRGYLNDMDMEIAVKKISRSSRQGKKEYITEVKTISQLRHRNLVQLLGWCHDKGEFMVVYEFMSNGSLDSHLFGKKKMSPLSWAVRYKISLGLASALLYLHEEWERCVVHRDVKSSNIMLDS
;
A
#
# COMPACT_ATOMS: atom_id res chain seq x y z
N MET A 1 27.53 8.79 -21.70
CA MET A 1 27.14 9.60 -20.52
C MET A 1 25.68 9.29 -20.23
N HIS A 2 25.45 8.28 -19.39
CA HIS A 2 24.13 7.73 -19.08
C HIS A 2 23.39 8.64 -18.10
N LEU A 3 22.15 9.02 -18.41
CA LEU A 3 21.21 9.56 -17.44
C LEU A 3 19.94 8.71 -17.49
N HIS A 4 19.85 7.76 -16.56
CA HIS A 4 18.64 6.99 -16.30
C HIS A 4 17.59 7.90 -15.64
N PHE A 5 16.47 8.13 -16.31
CA PHE A 5 15.26 8.66 -15.68
C PHE A 5 14.41 7.48 -15.20
N TYR A 6 14.49 7.16 -13.91
CA TYR A 6 13.48 6.36 -13.22
C TYR A 6 12.29 7.28 -12.94
N LEU A 7 11.18 7.06 -13.64
CA LEU A 7 9.89 7.65 -13.29
C LEU A 7 9.15 6.66 -12.38
N SER A 8 9.49 6.67 -11.09
CA SER A 8 8.75 5.97 -10.05
C SER A 8 7.40 6.67 -9.87
N PHE A 9 6.33 6.06 -10.39
CA PHE A 9 4.97 6.37 -9.96
C PHE A 9 4.82 5.90 -8.52
N LEU A 10 5.17 6.75 -7.56
CA LEU A 10 4.68 6.64 -6.19
C LEU A 10 3.18 6.99 -6.24
N LEU A 11 2.35 5.96 -6.35
CA LEU A 11 0.98 6.08 -5.86
C LEU A 11 1.09 6.49 -4.38
N PRO A 12 0.43 7.58 -3.93
CA PRO A 12 0.14 7.68 -2.53
C PRO A 12 -0.87 6.57 -2.26
N LEU A 13 -0.43 5.47 -1.64
CA LEU A 13 -1.32 4.65 -0.83
C LEU A 13 -1.89 5.63 0.21
N LEU A 14 -3.07 6.18 -0.06
CA LEU A 14 -3.93 6.69 0.98
C LEU A 14 -4.35 5.47 1.80
N LEU A 15 -3.47 5.04 2.71
CA LEU A 15 -3.88 4.28 3.87
C LEU A 15 -4.84 5.19 4.63
N LEU A 16 -6.13 5.03 4.36
CA LEU A 16 -7.15 5.53 5.25
C LEU A 16 -6.89 4.84 6.59
N PRO A 17 -6.70 5.58 7.69
CA PRO A 17 -6.53 4.94 8.99
C PRO A 17 -7.85 4.28 9.36
N SER A 18 -7.92 2.96 9.19
CA SER A 18 -8.83 2.09 9.92
C SER A 18 -8.50 2.26 11.40
N ALA A 19 -9.39 2.92 12.15
CA ALA A 19 -9.24 3.19 13.56
C ALA A 19 -9.67 1.96 14.37
N ILE A 20 -8.74 1.04 14.58
CA ILE A 20 -8.90 -0.12 15.44
C ILE A 20 -8.56 0.32 16.87
N SER A 21 -9.20 -0.27 17.89
CA SER A 21 -8.70 -0.27 19.27
C SER A 21 -7.19 -0.61 19.27
N VAL A 22 -6.35 0.28 19.81
CA VAL A 22 -4.90 0.03 19.85
C VAL A 22 -4.59 -0.95 20.97
N TYR A 23 -3.90 -2.03 20.63
CA TYR A 23 -3.32 -2.98 21.58
C TYR A 23 -1.89 -3.31 21.15
N PHE A 24 -0.94 -3.22 22.08
CA PHE A 24 0.40 -3.76 21.89
C PHE A 24 0.99 -4.20 23.22
N GLN A 25 1.93 -5.14 23.15
CA GLN A 25 2.69 -5.63 24.28
C GLN A 25 4.14 -5.83 23.85
N LEU A 26 5.05 -5.07 24.43
CA LEU A 26 6.47 -5.04 24.11
C LEU A 26 7.26 -5.49 25.34
N SER A 27 7.81 -6.70 25.30
CA SER A 27 8.75 -7.21 26.30
C SER A 27 10.21 -6.92 25.95
N GLN A 28 10.46 -6.38 24.74
CA GLN A 28 11.77 -5.95 24.26
C GLN A 28 11.62 -4.77 23.29
N PHE A 29 12.61 -3.88 23.29
CA PHE A 29 12.67 -2.69 22.43
C PHE A 29 13.78 -2.78 21.38
N ASN A 30 13.48 -2.31 20.16
CA ASN A 30 14.41 -2.27 19.03
C ASN A 30 14.10 -1.07 18.11
N ASP A 31 14.89 -0.90 17.05
CA ASP A 31 14.78 0.27 16.15
C ASP A 31 13.49 0.33 15.31
N THR A 32 12.64 -0.71 15.33
CA THR A 32 11.45 -0.80 14.46
C THR A 32 10.12 -0.75 15.20
N ASN A 33 10.10 -1.01 16.51
CA ASN A 33 8.85 -1.09 17.29
C ASN A 33 8.45 0.21 18.01
N MET A 34 9.34 1.20 18.05
CA MET A 34 9.16 2.48 18.73
C MET A 34 9.84 3.61 17.94
N TYR A 35 9.35 4.84 18.10
CA TYR A 35 10.08 6.02 17.65
C TYR A 35 10.86 6.64 18.80
N TYR A 36 12.17 6.78 18.60
CA TYR A 36 13.09 7.37 19.55
C TYR A 36 13.47 8.79 19.14
N GLN A 37 13.53 9.70 20.10
CA GLN A 37 13.99 11.08 19.90
C GLN A 37 14.87 11.52 21.08
N GLY A 38 15.69 12.53 20.85
CA GLY A 38 16.69 12.95 21.82
C GLY A 38 17.72 11.84 22.04
N ASP A 39 17.98 11.53 23.30
CA ASP A 39 18.95 10.51 23.72
C ASP A 39 18.38 9.11 23.88
N ALA A 40 17.07 8.95 23.72
CA ALA A 40 16.45 7.65 23.86
C ALA A 40 17.00 6.69 22.80
N VAL A 41 17.46 5.51 23.22
CA VAL A 41 17.96 4.46 22.34
C VAL A 41 17.58 3.08 22.86
N PRO A 42 17.27 2.11 21.97
CA PRO A 42 17.15 0.72 22.38
C PRO A 42 18.54 0.14 22.65
N PHE A 43 18.74 -0.47 23.82
CA PHE A 43 19.98 -1.14 24.20
C PHE A 43 19.66 -2.40 25.01
N GLY A 44 20.22 -3.55 24.62
CA GLY A 44 20.05 -4.80 25.38
C GLY A 44 18.58 -5.22 25.62
N GLY A 45 17.67 -4.84 24.72
CA GLY A 45 16.23 -5.14 24.82
C GLY A 45 15.41 -4.15 25.67
N HIS A 46 16.03 -3.16 26.32
CA HIS A 46 15.36 -2.06 27.02
C HIS A 46 15.59 -0.73 26.30
N ILE A 47 14.89 0.33 26.71
CA ILE A 47 15.17 1.70 26.28
C ILE A 47 16.04 2.36 27.36
N GLU A 48 17.16 2.95 26.97
CA GLU A 48 17.88 3.93 27.79
C GLU A 48 17.47 5.33 27.34
N PHE A 49 17.02 6.18 28.26
CA PHE A 49 16.58 7.55 27.89
C PHE A 49 17.69 8.59 27.92
N ASN A 50 18.82 8.27 28.53
CA ASN A 50 19.88 9.24 28.77
C ASN A 50 21.25 8.57 28.85
N LEU A 51 22.28 9.31 28.44
CA LEU A 51 23.67 8.95 28.63
C LEU A 51 24.18 9.53 29.95
N VAL A 52 24.53 8.68 30.91
CA VAL A 52 24.88 9.10 32.29
C VAL A 52 26.15 9.96 32.37
N ASP A 53 27.01 9.94 31.35
CA ASP A 53 28.24 10.75 31.29
C ASP A 53 27.97 12.21 30.88
N TYR A 54 26.74 12.54 30.47
CA TYR A 54 26.37 13.87 30.01
C TYR A 54 25.23 14.47 30.84
N ILE A 55 25.28 15.79 31.03
CA ILE A 55 24.25 16.57 31.73
C ILE A 55 23.24 17.17 30.76
N ASN A 56 22.07 17.56 31.28
CA ASN A 56 21.00 18.23 30.54
C ASN A 56 20.52 17.42 29.32
N ARG A 57 20.24 16.13 29.52
CA ARG A 57 19.80 15.22 28.45
C ARG A 57 18.29 15.04 28.48
N VAL A 58 17.72 14.74 27.33
CA VAL A 58 16.29 14.44 27.15
C VAL A 58 16.19 13.26 26.20
N GLY A 59 15.41 12.25 26.57
CA GLY A 59 15.08 11.13 25.70
C GLY A 59 13.59 10.92 25.65
N TRP A 60 13.05 10.69 24.45
CA TRP A 60 11.66 10.32 24.22
C TRP A 60 11.57 8.99 23.50
N ALA A 61 10.62 8.16 23.93
CA ALA A 61 10.21 6.97 23.20
C ALA A 61 8.70 7.01 23.02
N THR A 62 8.24 7.00 21.77
CA THR A 62 6.81 7.12 21.41
C THR A 62 6.33 5.94 20.59
N TYR A 63 5.08 5.55 20.79
CA TYR A 63 4.45 4.51 19.99
C TYR A 63 4.26 5.01 18.54
N PRO A 64 4.58 4.20 17.50
CA PRO A 64 4.58 4.68 16.13
C PRO A 64 3.21 5.07 15.56
N GLU A 65 2.14 4.43 16.05
CA GLU A 65 0.78 4.72 15.60
C GLU A 65 0.07 5.71 16.52
N LYS A 66 -0.89 6.45 15.95
CA LYS A 66 -1.73 7.37 16.72
C LYS A 66 -2.84 6.60 17.44
N VAL A 67 -3.14 7.02 18.67
CA VAL A 67 -4.23 6.47 19.48
C VAL A 67 -5.43 7.40 19.40
N ARG A 68 -6.63 6.85 19.18
CA ARG A 68 -7.87 7.62 19.23
C ARG A 68 -8.40 7.68 20.66
N LEU A 69 -8.34 8.85 21.27
CA LEU A 69 -8.72 9.04 22.67
C LEU A 69 -10.22 9.31 22.85
N TRP A 70 -10.83 10.03 21.91
CA TRP A 70 -12.26 10.33 21.94
C TRP A 70 -12.81 10.63 20.53
N ASP A 71 -14.13 10.57 20.36
CA ASP A 71 -14.81 10.92 19.11
C ASP A 71 -15.71 12.14 19.32
N SER A 72 -15.44 13.21 18.56
CA SER A 72 -16.15 14.48 18.69
C SER A 72 -17.62 14.45 18.28
N ARG A 73 -18.04 13.42 17.54
CA ARG A 73 -19.41 13.27 17.03
C ARG A 73 -20.32 12.60 18.05
N SER A 74 -19.85 11.53 18.67
CA SER A 74 -20.57 10.78 19.71
C SER A 74 -20.34 11.34 21.11
N GLY A 75 -19.24 12.08 21.33
CA GLY A 75 -18.78 12.48 22.66
C GLY A 75 -18.20 11.31 23.47
N GLN A 76 -18.01 10.13 22.86
CA GLN A 76 -17.48 8.95 23.51
C GLN A 76 -15.97 9.10 23.77
N LEU A 77 -15.54 8.83 25.00
CA LEU A 77 -14.14 8.68 25.37
C LEU A 77 -13.70 7.21 25.33
N SER A 78 -12.43 6.97 25.06
CA SER A 78 -11.79 5.67 25.20
C SER A 78 -11.46 5.42 26.68
N ASP A 79 -11.74 4.21 27.16
CA ASP A 79 -10.98 3.65 28.28
C ASP A 79 -9.61 3.26 27.77
N PHE A 80 -8.59 3.32 28.63
CA PHE A 80 -7.30 2.75 28.31
C PHE A 80 -6.59 2.21 29.54
N THR A 81 -5.70 1.26 29.31
CA THR A 81 -4.77 0.74 30.31
C THR A 81 -3.37 0.75 29.73
N SER A 82 -2.41 1.21 30.52
CA SER A 82 -1.00 1.09 30.22
C SER A 82 -0.31 0.41 31.40
N HIS A 83 0.40 -0.68 31.14
CA HIS A 83 1.25 -1.35 32.11
C HIS A 83 2.68 -1.32 31.58
N PHE A 84 3.63 -0.88 32.40
CA PHE A 84 5.02 -0.84 32.00
C PHE A 84 5.93 -1.11 33.18
N SER A 85 7.08 -1.71 32.89
CA SER A 85 8.14 -1.89 33.85
C SER A 85 9.29 -0.95 33.53
N PHE A 86 9.79 -0.20 34.52
CA PHE A 86 10.88 0.75 34.35
C PHE A 86 11.84 0.69 35.54
N SER A 87 13.03 1.29 35.40
CA SER A 87 13.94 1.47 36.54
C SER A 87 14.61 2.83 36.52
N ILE A 88 14.80 3.38 37.72
CA ILE A 88 15.60 4.59 37.97
C ILE A 88 16.76 4.19 38.86
N ASN A 89 17.99 4.37 38.38
CA ASN A 89 19.19 4.14 39.17
C ASN A 89 19.83 5.47 39.53
N THR A 90 19.84 5.80 40.81
CA THR A 90 20.42 7.03 41.38
C THR A 90 21.95 7.03 41.36
N LEU A 91 22.58 5.91 40.96
CA LEU A 91 24.03 5.72 40.90
C LEU A 91 24.74 5.90 42.26
N GLY A 92 23.99 5.78 43.36
CA GLY A 92 24.50 6.05 44.70
C GLY A 92 24.83 7.53 44.95
N ALA A 93 24.39 8.44 44.08
CA ALA A 93 24.68 9.85 44.20
C ALA A 93 23.82 10.51 45.31
N PRO A 94 24.36 11.47 46.08
CA PRO A 94 23.59 12.19 47.10
C PRO A 94 22.56 13.17 46.50
N LYS A 95 22.72 13.52 45.21
CA LYS A 95 21.77 14.29 44.42
C LYS A 95 21.66 13.62 43.05
N TYR A 96 20.43 13.39 42.62
CA TYR A 96 20.06 12.68 41.39
C TYR A 96 18.82 13.35 40.78
N GLY A 97 18.49 13.09 39.53
CA GLY A 97 17.34 13.71 38.87
C GLY A 97 17.27 13.49 37.36
N HIS A 98 16.14 13.72 36.70
CA HIS A 98 14.92 14.39 37.21
C HIS A 98 13.64 13.55 37.10
N GLY A 99 13.73 12.31 36.66
CA GLY A 99 12.60 11.39 36.57
C GLY A 99 12.22 10.97 35.16
N ILE A 100 11.11 10.24 35.10
CA ILE A 100 10.49 9.71 33.88
C ILE A 100 8.99 9.98 33.91
N ALA A 101 8.39 10.24 32.76
CA ALA A 101 6.96 10.49 32.63
C ALA A 101 6.35 9.72 31.47
N PHE A 102 5.22 9.06 31.72
CA PHE A 102 4.30 8.61 30.68
C PHE A 102 3.46 9.81 30.24
N PHE A 103 3.28 10.02 28.94
CA PHE A 103 2.53 11.17 28.43
C PHE A 103 1.56 10.83 27.30
N LEU A 104 0.50 11.64 27.24
CA LEU A 104 -0.47 11.73 26.16
C LEU A 104 -0.36 13.15 25.57
N ALA A 105 -0.10 13.27 24.26
CA ALA A 105 0.08 14.56 23.60
C ALA A 105 -0.47 14.57 22.17
N PRO A 106 -0.60 15.72 21.49
CA PRO A 106 -1.07 15.77 20.11
C PRO A 106 -0.15 15.00 19.17
N VAL A 107 -0.69 14.40 18.11
CA VAL A 107 0.13 13.76 17.09
C VAL A 107 1.09 14.79 16.48
N GLY A 108 2.39 14.47 16.48
CA GLY A 108 3.45 15.37 16.01
C GLY A 108 3.95 16.38 17.05
N PHE A 109 3.55 16.25 18.33
CA PHE A 109 4.18 16.97 19.44
C PHE A 109 5.69 16.70 19.45
N GLN A 110 6.48 17.74 19.70
CA GLN A 110 7.94 17.70 19.62
C GLN A 110 8.55 18.06 20.97
N ILE A 111 9.75 17.54 21.25
CA ILE A 111 10.55 17.92 22.42
C ILE A 111 10.72 19.44 22.42
N PRO A 112 10.21 20.16 23.45
CA PRO A 112 10.39 21.60 23.51
C PRO A 112 11.87 21.95 23.65
N PRO A 113 12.35 23.06 23.07
CA PRO A 113 13.72 23.51 23.30
C PRO A 113 13.91 23.89 24.77
N ASN A 114 15.10 23.63 25.30
CA ASN A 114 15.47 23.91 26.70
C ASN A 114 14.54 23.23 27.72
N SER A 115 14.20 21.96 27.47
CA SER A 115 13.28 21.14 28.27
C SER A 115 13.97 20.08 29.15
N ALA A 116 15.30 20.15 29.28
CA ALA A 116 16.04 19.23 30.14
C ALA A 116 15.76 19.48 31.64
N GLY A 117 16.25 18.57 32.48
CA GLY A 117 16.06 18.64 33.93
C GLY A 117 14.59 18.52 34.34
N GLY A 118 14.16 19.34 35.30
CA GLY A 118 12.80 19.32 35.87
C GLY A 118 11.67 19.73 34.91
N PHE A 119 11.98 20.02 33.65
CA PHE A 119 10.95 20.15 32.61
C PHE A 119 10.60 18.80 31.95
N LEU A 120 11.30 17.73 32.33
CA LEU A 120 11.07 16.34 31.93
C LEU A 120 11.02 16.12 30.43
N GLY A 121 11.63 16.99 29.61
CA GLY A 121 11.52 16.93 28.15
C GLY A 121 10.13 17.27 27.60
N LEU A 122 9.17 17.66 28.44
CA LEU A 122 7.76 17.87 28.09
C LEU A 122 7.36 19.35 28.07
N PHE A 123 8.05 20.18 28.83
CA PHE A 123 7.76 21.60 28.99
C PHE A 123 9.00 22.46 28.77
N ASN A 124 8.82 23.77 28.74
CA ASN A 124 9.91 24.73 28.93
C ASN A 124 9.37 25.95 29.69
N THR A 125 10.21 26.96 29.86
CA THR A 125 9.86 28.19 30.59
C THR A 125 8.65 28.94 30.04
N THR A 126 8.28 28.76 28.78
CA THR A 126 7.10 29.43 28.18
C THR A 126 5.85 28.55 28.20
N THR A 127 5.98 27.22 28.27
CA THR A 127 4.85 26.27 28.21
C THR A 127 4.48 25.62 29.54
N MET A 128 5.30 25.81 30.59
CA MET A 128 5.14 25.14 31.90
C MET A 128 3.79 25.40 32.63
N LYS A 129 3.04 26.42 32.23
CA LYS A 129 1.67 26.73 32.71
C LYS A 129 0.79 27.23 31.57
N SER A 130 0.72 26.47 30.47
CA SER A 130 -0.02 26.87 29.27
C SER A 130 -1.15 25.89 28.96
N PRO A 131 -2.42 26.35 28.94
CA PRO A 131 -3.55 25.55 28.46
C PRO A 131 -3.38 25.06 27.02
N GLN A 132 -2.49 25.69 26.24
CA GLN A 132 -2.20 25.36 24.85
C GLN A 132 -1.19 24.21 24.71
N SER A 133 -0.55 23.75 25.80
CA SER A 133 0.40 22.63 25.78
C SER A 133 -0.26 21.31 25.35
N GLN A 134 -1.56 21.16 25.61
CA GLN A 134 -2.37 19.98 25.28
C GLN A 134 -1.69 18.66 25.65
N ILE A 135 -1.16 18.58 26.87
CA ILE A 135 -0.44 17.41 27.36
C ILE A 135 -1.01 16.98 28.71
N VAL A 136 -1.18 15.67 28.87
CA VAL A 136 -1.45 15.04 30.16
C VAL A 136 -0.35 14.03 30.39
N SER A 137 0.27 14.05 31.56
CA SER A 137 1.35 13.15 31.91
C SER A 137 1.21 12.59 33.32
N VAL A 138 1.79 11.42 33.52
CA VAL A 138 2.03 10.82 34.83
C VAL A 138 3.54 10.80 35.04
N GLU A 139 4.02 11.56 36.01
CA GLU A 139 5.46 11.70 36.28
C GLU A 139 5.88 10.91 37.52
N PHE A 140 7.06 10.32 37.46
CA PHE A 140 7.82 9.81 38.59
C PHE A 140 9.01 10.76 38.78
N ASP A 141 8.77 11.84 39.53
CA ASP A 141 9.73 12.93 39.73
C ASP A 141 10.63 12.65 40.93
N SER A 142 11.91 12.47 40.63
CA SER A 142 12.96 12.16 41.61
C SER A 142 13.63 13.40 42.18
N TYR A 143 13.35 14.60 41.66
CA TYR A 143 14.03 15.83 42.05
C TYR A 143 13.06 17.00 42.23
N PRO A 144 12.74 17.40 43.48
CA PRO A 144 11.83 18.51 43.72
C PRO A 144 12.41 19.85 43.26
N ASN A 145 11.78 20.47 42.25
CA ASN A 145 12.13 21.79 41.76
C ASN A 145 11.34 22.91 42.47
N TYR A 146 12.07 23.92 42.93
CA TYR A 146 11.46 25.08 43.59
C TYR A 146 10.56 25.87 42.63
N GLY A 147 9.32 26.12 43.05
CA GLY A 147 8.37 26.99 42.36
C GLY A 147 7.21 26.24 41.68
N TRP A 148 7.33 24.92 41.49
CA TRP A 148 6.24 24.10 40.96
C TRP A 148 6.04 22.75 41.66
N ASP A 149 7.08 22.18 42.30
CA ASP A 149 6.98 20.88 42.97
C ASP A 149 6.71 20.97 44.47
N PRO A 150 6.17 19.89 45.08
CA PRO A 150 6.30 19.66 46.51
C PRO A 150 7.77 19.57 46.93
N LYS A 151 8.04 19.71 48.23
CA LYS A 151 9.41 19.66 48.79
C LYS A 151 10.01 18.25 48.87
N VAL A 152 9.42 17.29 48.15
CA VAL A 152 9.77 15.87 48.14
C VAL A 152 9.72 15.37 46.71
N GLY A 153 10.46 14.29 46.41
CA GLY A 153 10.15 13.51 45.22
C GLY A 153 8.69 13.03 45.27
N HIS A 154 8.11 12.79 44.12
CA HIS A 154 6.68 12.48 44.05
C HIS A 154 6.32 11.73 42.77
N VAL A 155 5.20 11.01 42.84
CA VAL A 155 4.47 10.57 41.64
C VAL A 155 3.29 11.51 41.44
N GLY A 156 3.15 12.02 40.22
CA GLY A 156 2.27 13.13 39.88
C GLY A 156 1.38 12.88 38.68
N ILE A 157 0.19 13.48 38.66
CA ILE A 157 -0.67 13.60 37.47
C ILE A 157 -0.72 15.07 37.06
N ASN A 158 -0.30 15.35 35.83
CA ASN A 158 -0.11 16.71 35.32
C ASN A 158 -1.07 16.95 34.16
N ASN A 159 -1.65 18.15 34.07
CA ASN A 159 -2.56 18.52 33.00
C ASN A 159 -2.29 19.94 32.47
N ASN A 160 -1.65 20.04 31.30
CA ASN A 160 -1.24 21.30 30.68
C ASN A 160 -0.32 22.18 31.55
N SER A 161 0.31 21.61 32.58
CA SER A 161 1.25 22.30 33.46
C SER A 161 2.32 21.33 33.95
N ILE A 162 3.53 21.84 34.21
CA ILE A 162 4.57 21.09 34.92
C ILE A 162 4.21 20.87 36.40
N SER A 163 3.36 21.71 36.99
CA SER A 163 2.88 21.45 38.34
C SER A 163 1.85 20.33 38.31
N SER A 164 2.13 19.26 39.05
CA SER A 164 1.18 18.19 39.34
C SER A 164 -0.16 18.74 39.86
N ALA A 165 -1.27 18.32 39.24
CA ALA A 165 -2.62 18.62 39.71
C ALA A 165 -2.98 17.80 40.97
N LEU A 166 -2.43 16.59 41.05
CA LEU A 166 -2.43 15.73 42.22
C LEU A 166 -1.10 14.99 42.28
N TYR A 167 -0.57 14.77 43.48
CA TYR A 167 0.63 13.98 43.68
C TYR A 167 0.54 13.16 44.96
N THR A 168 1.44 12.18 45.08
CA THR A 168 1.77 11.54 46.36
C THR A 168 3.28 11.52 46.56
N PRO A 169 3.79 11.67 47.80
CA PRO A 169 5.22 11.58 48.08
C PRO A 169 5.81 10.25 47.61
N TRP A 170 7.01 10.33 47.04
CA TRP A 170 7.74 9.19 46.51
C TRP A 170 9.25 9.47 46.49
N ASN A 171 10.09 8.45 46.67
CA ASN A 171 11.53 8.61 46.77
C ASN A 171 12.28 7.52 45.99
N ALA A 172 12.81 7.90 44.83
CA ALA A 172 13.59 7.02 43.96
C ALA A 172 14.76 6.32 44.68
N SER A 173 15.38 6.95 45.68
CA SER A 173 16.55 6.35 46.37
C SER A 173 16.22 5.10 47.18
N PHE A 174 14.97 4.93 47.64
CA PHE A 174 14.55 3.72 48.35
C PHE A 174 14.50 2.50 47.42
N HIS A 175 14.42 2.75 46.11
CA HIS A 175 14.21 1.74 45.07
C HIS A 175 15.26 1.83 43.96
N SER A 176 16.44 2.40 44.27
CA SER A 176 17.45 2.71 43.25
C SER A 176 17.91 1.45 42.50
N GLY A 177 17.66 1.41 41.20
CA GLY A 177 17.99 0.30 40.32
C GLY A 177 17.05 -0.90 40.43
N ASP A 178 16.04 -0.85 41.32
CA ASP A 178 14.97 -1.83 41.35
C ASP A 178 14.00 -1.61 40.18
N THR A 179 13.35 -2.68 39.75
CA THR A 179 12.34 -2.61 38.71
C THR A 179 11.01 -2.23 39.33
N ALA A 180 10.44 -1.11 38.87
CA ALA A 180 9.08 -0.70 39.16
C ALA A 180 8.13 -1.29 38.11
N GLU A 181 7.03 -1.87 38.55
CA GLU A 181 5.86 -2.20 37.73
C GLU A 181 4.81 -1.11 37.93
N ALA A 182 4.38 -0.43 36.87
CA ALA A 182 3.44 0.67 36.95
C ALA A 182 2.23 0.47 36.03
N TRP A 183 1.04 0.74 36.56
CA TRP A 183 -0.24 0.69 35.87
C TRP A 183 -0.88 2.06 35.85
N ILE A 184 -1.20 2.53 34.65
CA ILE A 184 -2.00 3.73 34.42
C ILE A 184 -3.29 3.28 33.76
N THR A 185 -4.41 3.54 34.41
CA THR A 185 -5.74 3.16 33.93
C THR A 185 -6.64 4.38 33.84
N TYR A 186 -7.37 4.49 32.75
CA TYR A 186 -8.37 5.52 32.56
C TYR A 186 -9.73 4.89 32.33
N ASN A 187 -10.66 5.15 33.24
CA ASN A 187 -12.07 4.80 33.11
C ASN A 187 -12.83 6.03 32.61
N SER A 188 -13.34 5.93 31.39
CA SER A 188 -14.07 6.99 30.69
C SER A 188 -15.43 7.33 31.32
N THR A 189 -16.08 6.34 31.95
CA THR A 189 -17.39 6.50 32.61
C THR A 189 -17.25 7.37 33.85
N ASP A 190 -16.27 7.06 34.70
CA ASP A 190 -16.01 7.79 35.95
C ASP A 190 -15.07 8.98 35.76
N ARG A 191 -14.49 9.13 34.55
CA ARG A 191 -13.45 10.11 34.20
C ARG A 191 -12.26 10.01 35.15
N ASN A 192 -11.92 8.78 35.54
CA ASN A 192 -10.94 8.52 36.58
C ASN A 192 -9.63 8.05 35.95
N LEU A 193 -8.57 8.83 36.11
CA LEU A 193 -7.19 8.44 35.81
C LEU A 193 -6.52 7.93 37.08
N SER A 194 -6.30 6.63 37.17
CA SER A 194 -5.68 5.97 38.32
C SER A 194 -4.28 5.47 37.96
N VAL A 195 -3.35 5.68 38.90
CA VAL A 195 -1.95 5.27 38.80
C VAL A 195 -1.65 4.37 40.00
N PHE A 196 -1.07 3.20 39.75
CA PHE A 196 -0.58 2.28 40.77
C PHE A 196 0.82 1.81 40.38
N TRP A 197 1.71 1.59 41.36
CA TRP A 197 3.01 1.01 41.10
C TRP A 197 3.49 0.17 42.28
N GLU A 198 4.31 -0.82 41.97
CA GLU A 198 5.02 -1.61 42.97
C GLU A 198 6.43 -1.90 42.49
N TYR A 199 7.24 -2.43 43.40
CA TYR A 199 8.66 -2.68 43.18
C TYR A 199 8.96 -4.15 43.38
N GLN A 200 9.82 -4.72 42.54
CA GLN A 200 10.05 -6.16 42.52
C GLN A 200 10.87 -6.65 43.73
N THR A 201 11.82 -5.86 44.24
CA THR A 201 12.76 -6.32 45.27
C THR A 201 12.78 -5.48 46.53
N THR A 202 12.39 -4.21 46.43
CA THR A 202 12.39 -3.24 47.51
C THR A 202 10.98 -2.78 47.82
N SER A 203 10.73 -2.36 49.06
CA SER A 203 9.45 -1.74 49.44
C SER A 203 9.68 -0.82 50.63
N ASP A 204 9.01 0.34 50.64
CA ASP A 204 8.93 1.21 51.81
C ASP A 204 7.47 1.33 52.23
N PRO A 205 7.08 0.79 53.41
CA PRO A 205 5.69 0.80 53.86
C PRO A 205 5.15 2.20 54.19
N ARG A 206 6.00 3.24 54.17
CA ARG A 206 5.60 4.63 54.40
C ARG A 206 5.15 5.33 53.12
N GLU A 207 5.44 4.75 51.95
CA GLU A 207 5.08 5.33 50.66
C GLU A 207 3.72 4.82 50.20
N ASN A 208 2.91 5.74 49.68
CA ASN A 208 1.70 5.33 48.97
C ASN A 208 2.11 4.89 47.57
N SER A 209 1.67 3.71 47.17
CA SER A 209 1.89 3.12 45.84
C SER A 209 0.80 3.42 44.83
N SER A 210 -0.04 4.43 45.09
CA SER A 210 -1.13 4.80 44.17
C SER A 210 -1.59 6.25 44.34
N LEU A 211 -2.19 6.78 43.27
CA LEU A 211 -3.03 7.98 43.30
C LEU A 211 -4.08 7.90 42.19
N PHE A 212 -5.16 8.68 42.31
CA PHE A 212 -6.17 8.79 41.27
C PHE A 212 -6.68 10.22 41.13
N TYR A 213 -7.01 10.63 39.91
CA TYR A 213 -7.46 11.98 39.63
C TYR A 213 -8.66 11.97 38.67
N ILE A 214 -9.72 12.69 39.04
CA ILE A 214 -10.92 12.81 38.21
C ILE A 214 -10.67 13.89 37.14
N ILE A 215 -10.46 13.45 35.91
CA ILE A 215 -10.10 14.28 34.76
C ILE A 215 -10.87 13.88 33.50
N ASP A 216 -11.49 14.88 32.87
CA ASP A 216 -12.09 14.73 31.54
C ASP A 216 -11.05 14.98 30.46
N LEU A 217 -10.46 13.91 29.91
CA LEU A 217 -9.34 14.03 28.98
C LEU A 217 -9.71 14.76 27.67
N SER A 218 -10.99 14.76 27.25
CA SER A 218 -11.43 15.51 26.05
C SER A 218 -11.23 17.02 26.17
N LYS A 219 -11.17 17.54 27.40
CA LYS A 219 -10.96 18.97 27.66
C LYS A 219 -9.51 19.41 27.50
N PHE A 220 -8.56 18.46 27.54
CA PHE A 220 -7.13 18.74 27.53
C PHE A 220 -6.45 18.24 26.25
N LEU A 221 -6.96 17.15 25.65
CA LEU A 221 -6.32 16.44 24.55
C LEU A 221 -7.20 16.40 23.29
N PRO A 222 -6.60 16.43 22.09
CA PRO A 222 -7.33 16.24 20.82
C PRO A 222 -7.87 14.80 20.67
N GLU A 223 -8.72 14.56 19.66
CA GLU A 223 -9.28 13.23 19.38
C GLU A 223 -8.19 12.17 19.10
N TRP A 224 -7.09 12.59 18.47
CA TRP A 224 -5.97 11.75 18.10
C TRP A 224 -4.71 12.18 18.82
N ILE A 225 -4.11 11.26 19.54
CA ILE A 225 -2.93 11.52 20.37
C ILE A 225 -1.76 10.60 19.96
N THR A 226 -0.57 11.00 20.37
CA THR A 226 0.57 10.10 20.55
C THR A 226 0.70 9.73 22.02
N VAL A 227 1.21 8.53 22.28
CA VAL A 227 1.49 8.02 23.62
C VAL A 227 2.96 7.62 23.70
N GLY A 228 3.59 7.86 24.84
CA GLY A 228 5.00 7.55 25.01
C GLY A 228 5.54 7.92 26.37
N PHE A 229 6.86 7.86 26.45
CA PHE A 229 7.64 8.17 27.63
C PHE A 229 8.65 9.26 27.33
N SER A 230 8.85 10.11 28.31
CA SER A 230 9.92 11.11 28.34
C SER A 230 10.70 10.99 29.62
N ALA A 231 12.02 11.09 29.54
CA ALA A 231 12.87 11.27 30.71
C ALA A 231 13.91 12.34 30.43
N ALA A 232 14.35 13.00 31.49
CA ALA A 232 15.34 14.04 31.41
C ALA A 232 16.29 14.03 32.60
N THR A 233 17.51 14.48 32.35
CA THR A 233 18.51 14.77 33.39
C THR A 233 18.89 16.24 33.32
N GLY A 234 19.42 16.76 34.43
CA GLY A 234 19.88 18.14 34.56
C GLY A 234 21.35 18.16 34.90
N SER A 235 21.76 19.05 35.81
CA SER A 235 23.10 18.99 36.42
C SER A 235 23.26 17.80 37.36
N ASN A 236 22.16 17.27 37.90
CA ASN A 236 22.14 15.98 38.59
C ASN A 236 21.70 14.92 37.58
N VAL A 237 22.31 13.74 37.69
CA VAL A 237 22.10 12.64 36.76
C VAL A 237 21.62 11.42 37.54
N GLU A 238 20.69 10.70 36.93
CA GLU A 238 20.31 9.34 37.26
C GLU A 238 20.12 8.59 35.94
N GLN A 239 20.10 7.26 35.97
CA GLN A 239 19.82 6.46 34.79
C GLN A 239 18.34 6.10 34.75
N GLN A 240 17.63 6.42 33.66
CA GLN A 240 16.24 6.00 33.45
C GLN A 240 16.15 4.97 32.32
N ARG A 241 15.45 3.86 32.59
CA ARG A 241 15.23 2.78 31.62
C ARG A 241 13.77 2.35 31.55
N LEU A 242 13.27 2.09 30.35
CA LEU A 242 12.00 1.37 30.13
C LEU A 242 12.30 -0.07 29.72
N LEU A 243 11.77 -1.03 30.48
CA LEU A 243 12.10 -2.45 30.32
C LEU A 243 11.00 -3.22 29.58
N SER A 244 9.73 -2.84 29.76
CA SER A 244 8.59 -3.39 29.00
C SER A 244 7.45 -2.38 28.93
N TRP A 245 6.55 -2.54 27.97
CA TRP A 245 5.37 -1.70 27.83
C TRP A 245 4.21 -2.43 27.15
N GLU A 246 3.08 -2.48 27.82
CA GLU A 246 1.78 -2.89 27.33
C GLU A 246 0.82 -1.70 27.34
N PHE A 247 0.03 -1.58 26.28
CA PHE A 247 -1.00 -0.56 26.16
C PHE A 247 -2.23 -1.11 25.45
N ASN A 248 -3.41 -0.74 25.94
CA ASN A 248 -4.70 -1.11 25.38
C ASN A 248 -5.67 0.06 25.46
N SER A 249 -6.43 0.32 24.39
CA SER A 249 -7.50 1.34 24.33
C SER A 249 -8.81 0.75 23.79
N SER A 250 -9.96 1.08 24.40
CA SER A 250 -11.26 0.47 24.09
C SER A 250 -12.03 1.10 22.92
N LEU A 251 -11.71 2.33 22.49
CA LEU A 251 -12.53 3.05 21.51
C LEU A 251 -12.36 2.48 20.09
N ASN A 252 -13.26 1.56 19.75
CA ASN A 252 -13.42 1.03 18.40
C ASN A 252 -14.54 1.80 17.68
N VAL A 253 -14.21 2.45 16.56
CA VAL A 253 -15.23 3.19 15.79
C VAL A 253 -15.68 2.32 14.63
N GLU A 254 -16.84 1.69 14.78
CA GLU A 254 -17.57 1.21 13.61
C GLU A 254 -17.82 2.41 12.68
N GLU A 255 -17.50 2.24 11.39
CA GLU A 255 -17.84 3.22 10.37
C GLU A 255 -19.36 3.38 10.28
N MET A 256 -19.93 4.24 11.13
CA MET A 256 -21.15 4.94 10.77
C MET A 256 -20.80 5.76 9.53
N LYS A 257 -21.34 5.35 8.37
CA LYS A 257 -21.45 6.15 7.14
C LYS A 257 -22.25 7.42 7.45
N GLY A 258 -21.65 8.32 8.23
CA GLY A 258 -22.23 9.55 8.73
C GLY A 258 -22.16 10.63 7.66
N ASN A 259 -23.34 11.11 7.27
CA ASN A 259 -23.59 12.17 6.33
C ASN A 259 -22.70 13.41 6.62
N LYS A 260 -21.59 13.57 5.90
CA LYS A 260 -20.82 14.82 5.92
C LYS A 260 -21.69 15.93 5.34
N SER A 261 -21.82 17.02 6.11
CA SER A 261 -22.62 18.20 5.75
C SER A 261 -22.25 18.70 4.35
N ASN A 262 -23.28 19.06 3.57
CA ASN A 262 -23.18 19.39 2.15
C ASN A 262 -22.11 20.47 1.84
N LYS A 263 -21.77 21.34 2.79
CA LYS A 263 -20.79 22.42 2.59
C LYS A 263 -19.34 21.93 2.46
N SER A 264 -18.92 20.93 3.24
CA SER A 264 -17.53 20.41 3.19
C SER A 264 -17.28 19.56 1.93
N ARG A 265 -18.30 18.80 1.49
CA ARG A 265 -18.27 18.07 0.22
C ARG A 265 -18.16 18.99 -1.00
N ILE A 266 -18.82 20.15 -0.97
CA ILE A 266 -18.74 21.12 -2.07
C ILE A 266 -17.35 21.75 -2.12
N ILE A 267 -16.76 22.18 -1.00
CA ILE A 267 -15.43 22.82 -1.00
C ILE A 267 -14.34 21.84 -1.47
N ILE A 268 -14.34 20.60 -0.97
CA ILE A 268 -13.40 19.57 -1.40
C ILE A 268 -13.65 19.19 -2.87
N GLY A 269 -14.91 19.08 -3.28
CA GLY A 269 -15.28 18.83 -4.67
C GLY A 269 -14.80 19.94 -5.61
N VAL A 270 -14.92 21.21 -5.22
CA VAL A 270 -14.46 22.37 -6.00
C VAL A 270 -12.93 22.40 -6.07
N LEU A 271 -12.22 22.19 -4.96
CA LEU A 271 -10.75 22.17 -4.96
C LEU A 271 -10.19 21.02 -5.82
N VAL A 272 -10.76 19.82 -5.69
CA VAL A 272 -10.37 18.66 -6.50
C VAL A 272 -10.71 18.87 -7.97
N SER A 273 -11.88 19.44 -8.29
CA SER A 273 -12.25 19.72 -9.68
C SER A 273 -11.43 20.85 -10.31
N VAL A 274 -11.03 21.88 -9.55
CA VAL A 274 -10.09 22.91 -10.02
C VAL A 274 -8.71 22.33 -10.25
N LEU A 275 -8.21 21.47 -9.35
CA LEU A 275 -6.92 20.79 -9.55
C LEU A 275 -6.95 19.82 -10.74
N VAL A 276 -8.06 19.08 -10.93
CA VAL A 276 -8.27 18.20 -12.09
C VAL A 276 -8.43 19.01 -13.38
N LEU A 277 -9.06 20.19 -13.33
CA LEU A 277 -9.15 21.09 -14.48
C LEU A 277 -7.78 21.69 -14.84
N ILE A 278 -6.99 22.12 -13.86
CA ILE A 278 -5.64 22.64 -14.10
C ILE A 278 -4.72 21.53 -14.62
N ALA A 279 -4.78 20.33 -14.03
CA ALA A 279 -4.07 19.16 -14.53
C ALA A 279 -4.55 18.75 -15.93
N GLY A 280 -5.86 18.83 -16.19
CA GLY A 280 -6.47 18.54 -17.49
C GLY A 280 -6.10 19.54 -18.57
N VAL A 281 -6.06 20.84 -18.26
CA VAL A 281 -5.66 21.92 -19.17
C VAL A 281 -4.16 21.86 -19.45
N THR A 282 -3.33 21.66 -18.43
CA THR A 282 -1.87 21.48 -18.61
C THR A 282 -1.56 20.22 -19.41
N THR A 283 -2.24 19.10 -19.13
CA THR A 283 -2.12 17.85 -19.90
C THR A 283 -2.64 18.03 -21.32
N ALA A 284 -3.75 18.72 -21.54
CA ALA A 284 -4.28 19.01 -22.87
C ALA A 284 -3.36 19.94 -23.66
N PHE A 285 -2.77 20.95 -23.02
CA PHE A 285 -1.79 21.85 -23.62
C PHE A 285 -0.51 21.10 -24.04
N VAL A 286 0.01 20.23 -23.17
CA VAL A 286 1.15 19.34 -23.49
C VAL A 286 0.79 18.34 -24.59
N ILE A 287 -0.42 17.77 -24.58
CA ILE A 287 -0.89 16.85 -25.63
C ILE A 287 -1.07 17.58 -26.96
N LEU A 288 -1.61 18.80 -26.98
CA LEU A 288 -1.80 19.58 -28.20
C LEU A 288 -0.47 20.06 -28.78
N TRP A 289 0.47 20.48 -27.92
CA TRP A 289 1.83 20.84 -28.33
C TRP A 289 2.61 19.64 -28.86
N ARG A 290 2.53 18.48 -28.17
CA ARG A 290 3.10 17.21 -28.66
C ARG A 290 2.40 16.68 -29.90
N ARG A 291 1.09 16.91 -30.08
CA ARG A 291 0.35 16.57 -31.31
C ARG A 291 0.79 17.44 -32.48
N LYS A 292 0.99 18.74 -32.28
CA LYS A 292 1.50 19.64 -33.33
C LYS A 292 2.93 19.26 -33.75
N GLN A 293 3.75 18.76 -32.83
CA GLN A 293 5.09 18.22 -33.14
C GLN A 293 5.09 16.77 -33.70
N MET A 294 4.09 15.95 -33.38
CA MET A 294 3.98 14.56 -33.86
C MET A 294 3.25 14.42 -35.19
N MET A 295 2.36 15.33 -35.59
CA MET A 295 1.61 15.17 -36.85
C MET A 295 2.53 15.26 -38.09
N THR A 296 3.70 15.90 -37.99
CA THR A 296 4.75 15.88 -39.03
C THR A 296 5.70 14.67 -38.93
N ARG A 297 5.73 13.93 -37.80
CA ARG A 297 6.60 12.74 -37.60
C ARG A 297 5.86 11.39 -37.65
N LYS A 298 4.55 11.32 -37.43
CA LYS A 298 3.78 10.07 -37.34
C LYS A 298 3.45 9.42 -38.68
N GLY A 299 3.26 10.20 -39.75
CA GLY A 299 3.03 9.66 -41.10
C GLY A 299 4.23 8.86 -41.63
N ALA A 300 5.45 9.25 -41.25
CA ALA A 300 6.68 8.56 -41.66
C ALA A 300 6.91 7.25 -40.88
N ALA A 301 6.63 7.22 -39.56
CA ALA A 301 6.87 6.06 -38.71
C ALA A 301 5.87 4.90 -38.92
N ASP A 302 4.59 5.20 -39.19
CA ASP A 302 3.58 4.18 -39.49
C ASP A 302 3.80 3.51 -40.85
N THR A 303 4.43 4.21 -41.79
CA THR A 303 4.85 3.67 -43.10
C THR A 303 6.07 2.76 -42.94
N MET A 304 7.08 3.19 -42.17
CA MET A 304 8.32 2.43 -41.87
C MET A 304 8.08 1.07 -41.17
N ASN A 305 7.15 1.01 -40.20
CA ASN A 305 6.87 -0.24 -39.46
C ASN A 305 6.11 -1.30 -40.26
N VAL A 306 5.44 -0.92 -41.35
CA VAL A 306 4.77 -1.87 -42.27
C VAL A 306 5.72 -2.27 -43.40
N THR A 307 6.59 -1.37 -43.85
CA THR A 307 7.63 -1.70 -44.84
C THR A 307 8.65 -2.69 -44.27
N SER A 308 9.06 -2.56 -43.00
CA SER A 308 9.95 -3.53 -42.36
C SER A 308 9.35 -4.93 -42.21
N ILE A 309 8.03 -5.06 -42.04
CA ILE A 309 7.33 -6.36 -42.00
C ILE A 309 7.39 -7.05 -43.36
N ASN A 310 7.23 -6.28 -44.44
CA ASN A 310 7.32 -6.81 -45.79
C ASN A 310 8.76 -7.29 -46.08
N GLU A 311 9.77 -6.50 -45.72
CA GLU A 311 11.18 -6.85 -45.95
C GLU A 311 11.63 -8.08 -45.14
N ASP A 312 11.15 -8.27 -43.90
CA ASP A 312 11.52 -9.41 -43.06
C ASP A 312 10.85 -10.73 -43.51
N LEU A 313 9.62 -10.67 -44.05
CA LEU A 313 8.90 -11.87 -44.54
C LEU A 313 9.30 -12.25 -45.98
N GLU A 314 9.74 -11.30 -46.81
CA GLU A 314 10.18 -11.57 -48.20
C GLU A 314 11.58 -12.23 -48.27
N ARG A 315 12.32 -12.29 -47.16
CA ARG A 315 13.68 -12.87 -47.08
C ARG A 315 13.73 -14.37 -46.74
N GLY A 316 12.60 -15.07 -46.57
CA GLY A 316 12.57 -16.50 -46.20
C GLY A 316 11.38 -17.29 -46.78
N ALA A 317 11.35 -18.61 -46.52
CA ALA A 317 10.27 -19.54 -46.92
C ALA A 317 9.00 -19.40 -46.03
N GLY A 318 8.56 -18.16 -45.81
CA GLY A 318 7.43 -17.80 -44.95
C GLY A 318 6.07 -17.82 -45.68
N PRO A 319 4.97 -17.48 -44.97
CA PRO A 319 3.63 -17.39 -45.57
C PRO A 319 3.58 -16.41 -46.75
N ARG A 320 2.85 -16.79 -47.80
CA ARG A 320 2.75 -16.05 -49.06
C ARG A 320 2.02 -14.72 -48.90
N ARG A 321 2.51 -13.67 -49.56
CA ARG A 321 1.75 -12.42 -49.73
C ARG A 321 0.72 -12.58 -50.86
N PHE A 322 -0.55 -12.35 -50.55
CA PHE A 322 -1.65 -12.31 -51.51
C PHE A 322 -2.04 -10.85 -51.83
N SER A 323 -2.46 -10.59 -53.06
CA SER A 323 -3.12 -9.33 -53.40
C SER A 323 -4.57 -9.32 -52.93
N TYR A 324 -5.18 -8.13 -52.83
CA TYR A 324 -6.61 -8.05 -52.51
C TYR A 324 -7.46 -8.80 -53.55
N ASP A 325 -7.07 -8.70 -54.82
CA ASP A 325 -7.83 -9.25 -55.95
C ASP A 325 -7.73 -10.80 -56.02
N ASP A 326 -6.61 -11.38 -55.55
CA ASP A 326 -6.48 -12.84 -55.37
C ASP A 326 -7.52 -13.36 -54.37
N LEU A 327 -7.66 -12.69 -53.23
CA LEU A 327 -8.57 -13.10 -52.16
C LEU A 327 -10.03 -12.82 -52.50
N VAL A 328 -10.32 -11.74 -53.23
CA VAL A 328 -11.65 -11.49 -53.81
C VAL A 328 -12.04 -12.64 -54.74
N SER A 329 -11.15 -13.04 -55.64
CA SER A 329 -11.40 -14.13 -56.57
C SER A 329 -11.60 -15.47 -55.84
N ALA A 330 -10.73 -15.77 -54.87
CA ALA A 330 -10.79 -16.99 -54.09
C ALA A 330 -12.08 -17.11 -53.26
N THR A 331 -12.60 -16.00 -52.74
CA THR A 331 -13.76 -15.96 -51.82
C THR A 331 -15.08 -15.62 -52.51
N ASN A 332 -15.11 -15.51 -53.84
CA ASN A 332 -16.26 -15.03 -54.61
C ASN A 332 -16.76 -13.66 -54.08
N ASN A 333 -15.85 -12.68 -54.04
CA ASN A 333 -16.06 -11.34 -53.54
C ASN A 333 -16.59 -11.30 -52.09
N PHE A 334 -16.01 -12.14 -51.22
CA PHE A 334 -16.41 -12.26 -49.82
C PHE A 334 -17.92 -12.49 -49.64
N SER A 335 -18.51 -13.32 -50.50
CA SER A 335 -19.95 -13.62 -50.49
C SER A 335 -20.38 -14.18 -49.13
N ASP A 336 -21.52 -13.73 -48.62
CA ASP A 336 -22.13 -14.27 -47.40
C ASP A 336 -22.38 -15.78 -47.47
N GLN A 337 -22.55 -16.34 -48.67
CA GLN A 337 -22.68 -17.80 -48.87
C GLN A 337 -21.41 -18.57 -48.51
N ARG A 338 -20.25 -17.92 -48.55
CA ARG A 338 -18.96 -18.50 -48.17
C ARG A 338 -18.52 -18.09 -46.77
N LYS A 339 -19.34 -17.37 -46.02
CA LYS A 339 -19.00 -16.93 -44.66
C LYS A 339 -19.05 -18.11 -43.69
N LEU A 340 -17.91 -18.35 -43.02
CA LEU A 340 -17.75 -19.42 -42.04
C LEU A 340 -18.12 -18.94 -40.64
N GLY A 341 -17.89 -17.66 -40.32
CA GLY A 341 -18.23 -17.06 -39.04
C GLY A 341 -17.83 -15.59 -38.95
N GLU A 342 -18.35 -14.89 -37.95
CA GLU A 342 -18.03 -13.50 -37.65
C GLU A 342 -18.02 -13.26 -36.14
N GLY A 343 -17.06 -12.46 -35.66
CA GLY A 343 -16.97 -12.05 -34.27
C GLY A 343 -16.18 -10.74 -34.11
N GLY A 344 -15.78 -10.40 -32.88
CA GLY A 344 -15.08 -9.14 -32.58
C GLY A 344 -13.76 -8.93 -33.35
N PHE A 345 -13.17 -10.01 -33.85
CA PHE A 345 -11.91 -10.01 -34.61
C PHE A 345 -12.09 -9.94 -36.12
N GLY A 346 -13.34 -9.83 -36.61
CA GLY A 346 -13.68 -9.77 -38.03
C GLY A 346 -14.45 -10.99 -38.53
N ALA A 347 -14.52 -11.12 -39.86
CA ALA A 347 -15.28 -12.16 -40.54
C ALA A 347 -14.36 -13.15 -41.26
N VAL A 348 -14.71 -14.43 -41.24
CA VAL A 348 -13.95 -15.51 -41.88
C VAL A 348 -14.75 -16.06 -43.05
N TYR A 349 -14.10 -16.19 -44.21
CA TYR A 349 -14.70 -16.66 -45.46
C TYR A 349 -13.97 -17.90 -45.97
N ARG A 350 -14.70 -18.88 -46.49
CA ARG A 350 -14.16 -19.99 -47.25
C ARG A 350 -13.73 -19.49 -48.62
N GLY A 351 -12.52 -19.86 -49.02
CA GLY A 351 -11.98 -19.56 -50.34
C GLY A 351 -11.40 -20.81 -51.00
N TYR A 352 -11.11 -20.68 -52.29
CA TYR A 352 -10.39 -21.69 -53.06
C TYR A 352 -9.24 -21.02 -53.82
N LEU A 353 -8.01 -21.48 -53.60
CA LEU A 353 -6.84 -21.02 -54.35
C LEU A 353 -6.63 -21.94 -55.54
N ASN A 354 -6.93 -21.45 -56.74
CA ASN A 354 -6.82 -22.23 -57.99
C ASN A 354 -5.38 -22.66 -58.31
N ASP A 355 -4.40 -21.86 -57.92
CA ASP A 355 -2.98 -22.09 -58.19
C ASP A 355 -2.34 -23.13 -57.26
N MET A 356 -2.92 -23.35 -56.08
CA MET A 356 -2.49 -24.36 -55.10
C MET A 356 -3.47 -25.54 -54.99
N ASP A 357 -4.57 -25.51 -55.75
CA ASP A 357 -5.67 -26.48 -55.71
C ASP A 357 -6.14 -26.79 -54.27
N MET A 358 -6.35 -25.74 -53.48
CA MET A 358 -6.53 -25.87 -52.02
C MET A 358 -7.63 -24.97 -51.48
N GLU A 359 -8.42 -25.52 -50.55
CA GLU A 359 -9.40 -24.75 -49.77
C GLU A 359 -8.72 -23.95 -48.65
N ILE A 360 -9.14 -22.69 -48.51
CA ILE A 360 -8.57 -21.77 -47.54
C ILE A 360 -9.64 -21.10 -46.69
N ALA A 361 -9.25 -20.65 -45.50
CA ALA A 361 -10.03 -19.76 -44.65
C ALA A 361 -9.40 -18.37 -44.64
N VAL A 362 -10.12 -17.38 -45.20
CA VAL A 362 -9.69 -15.97 -45.26
C VAL A 362 -10.35 -15.20 -44.13
N LYS A 363 -9.56 -14.81 -43.13
CA LYS A 363 -10.00 -13.96 -42.03
C LYS A 363 -9.78 -12.49 -42.41
N LYS A 364 -10.88 -11.77 -42.64
CA LYS A 364 -10.88 -10.32 -42.88
C LYS A 364 -11.01 -9.58 -41.53
N ILE A 365 -9.95 -8.90 -41.13
CA ILE A 365 -9.86 -8.21 -39.84
C ILE A 365 -10.72 -6.94 -39.87
N SER A 366 -11.47 -6.69 -38.78
CA SER A 366 -12.36 -5.53 -38.70
C SER A 366 -11.57 -4.21 -38.69
N ARG A 367 -12.07 -3.21 -39.44
CA ARG A 367 -11.45 -1.87 -39.53
C ARG A 367 -11.62 -1.00 -38.28
N SER A 368 -12.45 -1.44 -37.33
CA SER A 368 -12.78 -0.70 -36.11
C SER A 368 -11.61 -0.72 -35.11
N SER A 369 -10.78 0.32 -35.18
CA SER A 369 -9.76 0.77 -34.20
C SER A 369 -8.31 0.32 -34.43
N ARG A 370 -7.39 1.00 -33.71
CA ARG A 370 -5.95 0.67 -33.60
C ARG A 370 -5.68 -0.79 -33.18
N GLN A 371 -6.68 -1.44 -32.58
CA GLN A 371 -6.59 -2.80 -32.10
C GLN A 371 -6.49 -3.83 -33.25
N GLY A 372 -7.30 -3.69 -34.32
CA GLY A 372 -7.30 -4.62 -35.45
C GLY A 372 -5.98 -4.66 -36.23
N LYS A 373 -5.33 -3.49 -36.44
CA LYS A 373 -3.98 -3.43 -37.04
C LYS A 373 -2.94 -4.12 -36.17
N LYS A 374 -3.03 -3.98 -34.84
CA LYS A 374 -2.12 -4.63 -33.90
C LYS A 374 -2.30 -6.15 -33.93
N GLU A 375 -3.55 -6.61 -33.96
CA GLU A 375 -3.88 -8.04 -34.07
C GLU A 375 -3.34 -8.65 -35.36
N TYR A 376 -3.57 -8.00 -36.51
CA TYR A 376 -2.97 -8.41 -37.78
C TYR A 376 -1.44 -8.52 -37.71
N ILE A 377 -0.76 -7.49 -37.18
CA ILE A 377 0.71 -7.50 -37.06
C ILE A 377 1.18 -8.64 -36.14
N THR A 378 0.51 -8.86 -35.02
CA THR A 378 0.85 -9.95 -34.10
C THR A 378 0.62 -11.32 -34.75
N GLU A 379 -0.52 -11.52 -35.41
CA GLU A 379 -0.89 -12.77 -36.07
C GLU A 379 0.12 -13.09 -37.19
N VAL A 380 0.44 -12.12 -38.05
CA VAL A 380 1.44 -12.32 -39.12
C VAL A 380 2.85 -12.48 -38.59
N LYS A 381 3.33 -11.67 -37.63
CA LYS A 381 4.72 -11.78 -37.14
C LYS A 381 4.96 -13.03 -36.31
N THR A 382 4.02 -13.37 -35.43
CA THR A 382 4.21 -14.46 -34.48
C THR A 382 3.86 -15.80 -35.13
N ILE A 383 2.71 -15.91 -35.80
CA ILE A 383 2.25 -17.22 -36.33
C ILE A 383 2.99 -17.60 -37.61
N SER A 384 3.50 -16.64 -38.39
CA SER A 384 4.27 -16.97 -39.62
C SER A 384 5.49 -17.86 -39.36
N GLN A 385 6.08 -17.74 -38.17
CA GLN A 385 7.30 -18.45 -37.78
C GLN A 385 7.01 -19.78 -37.07
N LEU A 386 5.77 -20.01 -36.64
CA LEU A 386 5.39 -21.23 -35.94
C LEU A 386 5.09 -22.36 -36.92
N ARG A 387 5.58 -23.55 -36.61
CA ARG A 387 5.36 -24.77 -37.40
C ARG A 387 5.17 -25.94 -36.44
N HIS A 388 3.94 -26.39 -36.28
CA HIS A 388 3.62 -27.55 -35.44
C HIS A 388 2.38 -28.25 -36.00
N ARG A 389 2.37 -29.60 -35.98
CA ARG A 389 1.29 -30.41 -36.58
C ARG A 389 -0.10 -30.18 -35.97
N ASN A 390 -0.18 -29.59 -34.78
CA ASN A 390 -1.42 -29.27 -34.07
C ASN A 390 -1.66 -27.74 -33.95
N LEU A 391 -1.02 -26.94 -34.81
CA LEU A 391 -1.33 -25.53 -35.01
C LEU A 391 -1.81 -25.34 -36.46
N VAL A 392 -2.93 -24.63 -36.63
CA VAL A 392 -3.48 -24.33 -37.97
C VAL A 392 -2.46 -23.51 -38.75
N GLN A 393 -2.06 -24.01 -39.92
CA GLN A 393 -1.00 -23.43 -40.71
C GLN A 393 -1.43 -22.08 -41.31
N LEU A 394 -0.65 -21.03 -41.02
CA LEU A 394 -0.77 -19.75 -41.70
C LEU A 394 -0.16 -19.88 -43.10
N LEU A 395 -1.00 -19.81 -44.13
CA LEU A 395 -0.61 -19.93 -45.53
C LEU A 395 -0.15 -18.60 -46.12
N GLY A 396 -0.76 -17.50 -45.67
CA GLY A 396 -0.41 -16.20 -46.18
C GLY A 396 -1.15 -15.04 -45.55
N TRP A 397 -0.88 -13.86 -46.09
CA TRP A 397 -1.39 -12.59 -45.58
C TRP A 397 -1.63 -11.62 -46.73
N CYS A 398 -2.52 -10.67 -46.52
CA CYS A 398 -2.77 -9.58 -47.45
C CYS A 398 -2.88 -8.28 -46.66
N HIS A 399 -2.07 -7.30 -47.08
CA HIS A 399 -2.23 -5.91 -46.72
C HIS A 399 -2.20 -5.10 -48.01
N ASP A 400 -3.39 -4.84 -48.53
CA ASP A 400 -3.61 -4.17 -49.81
C ASP A 400 -4.95 -3.41 -49.74
N LYS A 401 -5.06 -2.30 -50.47
CA LYS A 401 -6.25 -1.42 -50.51
C LYS A 401 -6.79 -1.02 -49.11
N GLY A 402 -5.92 -0.94 -48.10
CA GLY A 402 -6.27 -0.63 -46.72
C GLY A 402 -7.06 -1.73 -46.00
N GLU A 403 -6.98 -2.97 -46.48
CA GLU A 403 -7.59 -4.15 -45.88
C GLU A 403 -6.50 -5.04 -45.28
N PHE A 404 -6.79 -5.63 -44.11
CA PHE A 404 -5.90 -6.57 -43.42
C PHE A 404 -6.56 -7.95 -43.43
N MET A 405 -5.90 -8.92 -44.05
CA MET A 405 -6.43 -10.28 -44.16
C MET A 405 -5.34 -11.31 -43.89
N VAL A 406 -5.76 -12.40 -43.26
CA VAL A 406 -4.89 -13.52 -42.89
C VAL A 406 -5.50 -14.79 -43.48
N VAL A 407 -4.67 -15.64 -44.10
CA VAL A 407 -5.10 -16.81 -44.86
C VAL A 407 -4.60 -18.08 -44.19
N TYR A 408 -5.51 -18.91 -43.74
CA TYR A 408 -5.24 -20.21 -43.12
C TYR A 408 -5.68 -21.36 -44.02
N GLU A 409 -5.14 -22.55 -43.77
CA GLU A 409 -5.72 -23.79 -44.31
C GLU A 409 -7.18 -23.95 -43.82
N PHE A 410 -8.03 -24.52 -44.68
CA PHE A 410 -9.42 -24.77 -44.34
C PHE A 410 -9.58 -26.09 -43.57
N MET A 411 -10.28 -26.03 -42.45
CA MET A 411 -10.54 -27.18 -41.57
C MET A 411 -11.96 -27.69 -41.78
N SER A 412 -12.08 -28.80 -42.51
CA SER A 412 -13.35 -29.31 -43.07
C SER A 412 -14.36 -29.77 -42.02
N ASN A 413 -13.89 -30.27 -40.87
CA ASN A 413 -14.75 -30.71 -39.76
C ASN A 413 -15.12 -29.55 -38.81
N GLY A 414 -14.72 -28.32 -39.11
CA GLY A 414 -15.11 -27.12 -38.36
C GLY A 414 -14.51 -27.05 -36.96
N SER A 415 -15.11 -26.22 -36.10
CA SER A 415 -14.65 -25.98 -34.74
C SER A 415 -15.20 -27.00 -33.73
N LEU A 416 -14.46 -27.26 -32.66
CA LEU A 416 -14.86 -28.21 -31.60
C LEU A 416 -16.19 -27.80 -30.93
N ASP A 417 -16.44 -26.50 -30.74
CA ASP A 417 -17.70 -26.01 -30.19
C ASP A 417 -18.92 -26.38 -31.05
N SER A 418 -18.76 -26.50 -32.37
CA SER A 418 -19.82 -26.97 -33.29
C SER A 418 -20.19 -28.43 -33.03
N HIS A 419 -19.24 -29.26 -32.59
CA HIS A 419 -19.48 -30.66 -32.21
C HIS A 419 -19.99 -30.82 -30.77
N LEU A 420 -19.64 -29.89 -29.88
CA LEU A 420 -20.06 -29.92 -28.48
C LEU A 420 -21.43 -29.27 -28.24
N PHE A 421 -21.72 -28.17 -28.93
CA PHE A 421 -22.86 -27.28 -28.66
C PHE A 421 -23.69 -26.94 -29.91
N GLY A 422 -23.29 -27.40 -31.09
CA GLY A 422 -23.93 -27.04 -32.35
C GLY A 422 -25.38 -27.54 -32.47
N LYS A 423 -26.24 -26.70 -33.06
CA LYS A 423 -27.66 -27.03 -33.33
C LYS A 423 -27.85 -28.02 -34.48
N LYS A 424 -26.85 -28.21 -35.34
CA LYS A 424 -26.86 -29.21 -36.42
C LYS A 424 -26.40 -30.56 -35.87
N LYS A 425 -27.12 -31.63 -36.22
CA LYS A 425 -26.79 -33.03 -35.87
C LYS A 425 -25.44 -33.47 -36.45
N MET A 426 -24.32 -32.98 -35.91
CA MET A 426 -23.03 -33.65 -36.05
C MET A 426 -23.02 -34.82 -35.07
N SER A 427 -22.56 -35.98 -35.52
CA SER A 427 -22.43 -37.15 -34.66
C SER A 427 -21.50 -36.81 -33.49
N PRO A 428 -21.86 -37.13 -32.24
CA PRO A 428 -20.99 -36.90 -31.10
C PRO A 428 -19.60 -37.52 -31.33
N LEU A 429 -18.55 -36.75 -31.09
CA LEU A 429 -17.17 -37.22 -31.23
C LEU A 429 -16.97 -38.47 -30.35
N SER A 430 -16.40 -39.52 -30.94
CA SER A 430 -16.06 -40.75 -30.20
C SER A 430 -15.00 -40.46 -29.15
N TRP A 431 -14.93 -41.32 -28.12
CA TRP A 431 -13.94 -41.15 -27.04
C TRP A 431 -12.50 -41.11 -27.57
N ALA A 432 -12.17 -41.97 -28.53
CA ALA A 432 -10.86 -42.00 -29.17
C ALA A 432 -10.51 -40.66 -29.85
N VAL A 433 -11.48 -40.01 -30.50
CA VAL A 433 -11.28 -38.70 -31.13
C VAL A 433 -11.11 -37.60 -30.09
N ARG A 434 -11.90 -37.60 -29.00
CA ARG A 434 -11.76 -36.63 -27.90
C ARG A 434 -10.38 -36.69 -27.24
N TYR A 435 -9.87 -37.90 -27.04
CA TYR A 435 -8.53 -38.11 -26.49
C TYR A 435 -7.45 -37.56 -27.44
N LYS A 436 -7.56 -37.83 -28.75
CA LYS A 436 -6.65 -37.26 -29.76
C LYS A 436 -6.66 -35.72 -29.76
N ILE A 437 -7.84 -35.11 -29.66
CA ILE A 437 -7.97 -33.64 -29.60
C ILE A 437 -7.27 -33.08 -28.35
N SER A 438 -7.50 -33.70 -27.19
CA SER A 438 -6.88 -33.26 -25.92
C SER A 438 -5.36 -33.38 -25.97
N LEU A 439 -4.84 -34.49 -26.52
CA LEU A 439 -3.41 -34.71 -26.69
C LEU A 439 -2.80 -33.73 -27.69
N GLY A 440 -3.47 -33.46 -28.82
CA GLY A 440 -3.03 -32.49 -29.81
C GLY A 440 -2.97 -31.07 -29.24
N LEU A 441 -3.96 -30.67 -28.42
CA LEU A 441 -3.97 -29.38 -27.75
C LEU A 441 -2.80 -29.24 -26.75
N ALA A 442 -2.55 -30.28 -25.94
CA ALA A 442 -1.41 -30.30 -25.02
C ALA A 442 -0.08 -30.19 -25.77
N SER A 443 0.07 -30.93 -26.88
CA SER A 443 1.24 -30.87 -27.76
C SER A 443 1.47 -29.48 -28.33
N ALA A 444 0.41 -28.82 -28.82
CA ALA A 444 0.51 -27.46 -29.36
C ALA A 444 0.91 -26.43 -28.28
N LEU A 445 0.36 -26.55 -27.07
CA LEU A 445 0.68 -25.64 -25.97
C LEU A 445 2.11 -25.83 -25.46
N LEU A 446 2.58 -27.07 -25.35
CA LEU A 446 3.97 -27.36 -25.02
C LEU A 446 4.92 -26.72 -26.03
N TYR A 447 4.64 -26.89 -27.32
CA TYR A 447 5.42 -26.27 -28.39
C TYR A 447 5.49 -24.75 -28.25
N LEU A 448 4.34 -24.09 -28.04
CA LEU A 448 4.26 -22.63 -27.92
C LEU A 448 4.99 -22.09 -26.68
N HIS A 449 4.95 -22.81 -25.56
CA HIS A 449 5.47 -22.31 -24.29
C HIS A 449 6.94 -22.63 -24.06
N GLU A 450 7.38 -23.82 -24.50
CA GLU A 450 8.69 -24.39 -24.09
C GLU A 450 9.60 -24.74 -25.27
N GLU A 451 9.07 -25.19 -26.41
CA GLU A 451 9.91 -25.69 -27.52
C GLU A 451 10.26 -24.62 -28.57
N TRP A 452 9.49 -23.53 -28.65
CA TRP A 452 9.79 -22.40 -29.53
C TRP A 452 10.79 -21.42 -28.90
N GLU A 453 11.62 -20.76 -29.73
CA GLU A 453 12.70 -19.84 -29.31
C GLU A 453 12.23 -18.72 -28.34
N ARG A 454 10.96 -18.36 -28.40
CA ARG A 454 10.33 -17.40 -27.50
C ARG A 454 9.03 -17.97 -26.98
N CYS A 455 8.81 -17.91 -25.67
CA CYS A 455 7.52 -18.30 -25.09
C CYS A 455 6.37 -17.48 -25.72
N VAL A 456 5.44 -18.15 -26.40
CA VAL A 456 4.25 -17.57 -27.04
C VAL A 456 3.01 -17.93 -26.23
N VAL A 457 2.39 -16.94 -25.61
CA VAL A 457 1.11 -17.12 -24.92
C VAL A 457 -0.04 -16.88 -25.90
N HIS A 458 -0.84 -17.92 -26.22
CA HIS A 458 -1.94 -17.83 -27.20
C HIS A 458 -3.09 -16.91 -26.74
N ARG A 459 -3.40 -16.87 -25.44
CA ARG A 459 -4.43 -16.00 -24.79
C ARG A 459 -5.89 -16.20 -25.21
N ASP A 460 -6.19 -17.09 -26.15
CA ASP A 460 -7.57 -17.33 -26.64
C ASP A 460 -7.82 -18.82 -26.92
N VAL A 461 -7.39 -19.67 -25.99
CA VAL A 461 -7.64 -21.13 -26.06
C VAL A 461 -9.07 -21.40 -25.59
N LYS A 462 -9.95 -21.74 -26.53
CA LYS A 462 -11.37 -22.04 -26.31
C LYS A 462 -11.89 -22.99 -27.39
N SER A 463 -13.00 -23.67 -27.12
CA SER A 463 -13.58 -24.67 -28.04
C SER A 463 -13.92 -24.12 -29.44
N SER A 464 -14.22 -22.83 -29.59
CA SER A 464 -14.47 -22.21 -30.90
C SER A 464 -13.20 -21.95 -31.72
N ASN A 465 -12.01 -22.00 -31.10
CA ASN A 465 -10.71 -21.80 -31.76
C ASN A 465 -9.94 -23.12 -31.91
N ILE A 466 -10.53 -24.25 -31.53
CA ILE A 466 -9.97 -25.58 -31.77
C ILE A 466 -10.61 -26.10 -33.06
N MET A 467 -9.86 -26.09 -34.15
CA MET A 467 -10.33 -26.52 -35.47
C MET A 467 -9.99 -27.99 -35.70
N LEU A 468 -10.88 -28.71 -36.37
CA LEU A 468 -10.75 -30.15 -36.65
C LEU A 468 -10.52 -30.38 -38.15
N ASP A 469 -9.46 -31.12 -38.45
CA ASP A 469 -9.16 -31.66 -39.78
C ASP A 469 -10.07 -32.85 -40.12
N SER A 470 -9.95 -33.37 -41.35
CA SER A 470 -10.84 -34.40 -41.94
C SER A 470 -10.74 -35.77 -41.28
#